data_AF-A0A2K5HIP3-F1
#
_entry.id   AF-A0A2K5HIP3-F1
#
_cell.length_a   1.000
_cell.length_b   1.000
_cell.length_c   1.000
_cell.angle_alpha   90.00
_cell.angle_beta   90.00
_cell.angle_gamma   90.00
#
_symmetry.space_group_name_H-M   'P 1'
#
loop_
_entity.id
_entity.type
_entity.pdbx_description
1 polymer ?
#
loop_
_entity_poly.entity_id
_entity_poly.type
_entity_poly.pdbx_seq_one_letter_code
_entity_poly.pdbx_strand_id
1 'polypeptide(L)'
;MVRLLLQCVLWGCLLTAVYPEPPTACREKQYLINSQCCSLCQPGQKLVSECTEFTETECLPCGESEFLDTWNRETRCHQHKYCDPNLGLRVQQKGTSKTDTTCTCEEGQHCTSEACESCVPHRSCSPGFGVKQIDICQPHFPKGCGLNPVM
;
A
#
# COMPACT_ATOMS: atom_id res chain seq x y z
N MET A 1 2.77 19.51 -56.94
CA MET A 1 2.21 18.40 -56.13
C MET A 1 3.15 17.22 -56.27
N VAL A 2 4.34 17.36 -55.67
CA VAL A 2 4.63 16.76 -54.36
C VAL A 2 4.74 15.25 -54.58
N ARG A 3 5.88 14.71 -55.03
CA ARG A 3 7.01 14.24 -54.18
C ARG A 3 6.61 13.52 -52.87
N LEU A 4 5.34 13.15 -52.68
CA LEU A 4 4.82 12.41 -51.52
C LEU A 4 4.48 10.94 -51.85
N LEU A 5 4.78 10.44 -53.05
CA LEU A 5 4.60 9.02 -53.38
C LEU A 5 5.92 8.23 -53.41
N LEU A 6 7.05 8.87 -53.11
CA LEU A 6 8.38 8.25 -53.16
C LEU A 6 9.23 8.49 -51.90
N GLN A 7 8.58 8.76 -50.76
CA GLN A 7 9.25 8.87 -49.45
C GLN A 7 8.69 7.91 -48.39
N CYS A 8 7.69 7.09 -48.72
CA CYS A 8 7.25 5.99 -47.84
C CYS A 8 8.04 4.67 -48.07
N VAL A 9 9.01 4.66 -48.98
CA VAL A 9 9.81 3.45 -49.33
C VAL A 9 11.25 3.53 -48.80
N LEU A 10 11.64 4.62 -48.12
CA LEU A 10 13.00 4.82 -47.58
C LEU A 10 13.08 5.00 -46.06
N TRP A 11 11.96 4.92 -45.34
CA TRP A 11 11.95 4.44 -43.96
C TRP A 11 11.44 3.01 -43.96
N GLY A 12 12.19 2.18 -44.69
CA GLY A 12 12.11 0.75 -44.59
C GLY A 12 12.26 0.36 -43.13
N CYS A 13 11.33 -0.47 -42.67
CA CYS A 13 11.57 -1.43 -41.63
C CYS A 13 12.40 -0.87 -40.47
N LEU A 14 11.82 0.05 -39.68
CA LEU A 14 12.03 -0.09 -38.24
C LEU A 14 11.40 -1.45 -37.90
N LEU A 15 12.20 -2.50 -38.11
CA LEU A 15 12.12 -3.73 -37.37
C LEU A 15 12.19 -3.26 -35.93
N THR A 16 11.02 -3.06 -35.33
CA THR A 16 10.87 -3.32 -33.92
C THR A 16 11.41 -4.74 -33.79
N ALA A 17 12.67 -4.84 -33.34
CA ALA A 17 13.14 -6.07 -32.77
C ALA A 17 12.11 -6.35 -31.69
N VAL A 18 11.15 -7.22 -32.00
CA VAL A 18 10.36 -7.92 -31.01
C VAL A 18 11.42 -8.71 -30.30
N TYR A 19 12.04 -8.08 -29.29
CA TYR A 19 12.85 -8.78 -28.34
C TYR A 19 11.87 -9.82 -27.79
N PRO A 20 12.06 -11.12 -28.06
CA PRO A 20 11.27 -12.11 -27.37
C PRO A 20 11.52 -11.79 -25.91
N GLU A 21 10.47 -11.43 -25.17
CA GLU A 21 10.63 -11.31 -23.72
C GLU A 21 11.32 -12.59 -23.28
N PRO A 22 12.46 -12.50 -22.56
CA PRO A 22 13.16 -13.69 -22.12
C PRO A 22 12.09 -14.55 -21.46
N PRO A 23 11.93 -15.83 -21.86
CA PRO A 23 10.84 -16.65 -21.37
C PRO A 23 10.88 -16.53 -19.85
N THR A 24 9.89 -15.84 -19.29
CA THR A 24 9.71 -15.76 -17.85
C THR A 24 9.60 -17.23 -17.47
N ALA A 25 10.65 -17.73 -16.79
CA ALA A 25 10.87 -19.16 -16.68
C ALA A 25 9.61 -19.87 -16.16
N CYS A 26 8.80 -19.13 -15.37
CA CYS A 26 7.45 -19.47 -14.97
C CYS A 26 6.45 -18.32 -15.22
N ARG A 27 5.15 -18.64 -15.22
CA ARG A 27 4.08 -17.65 -15.38
C ARG A 27 3.91 -16.78 -14.13
N GLU A 28 3.06 -15.75 -14.21
CA GLU A 28 2.62 -15.01 -13.03
C GLU A 28 2.11 -15.96 -11.94
N LYS A 29 2.45 -15.67 -10.68
CA LYS A 29 2.08 -16.45 -9.49
C LYS A 29 2.72 -17.83 -9.41
N GLN A 30 3.83 -18.04 -10.12
CA GLN A 30 4.64 -19.25 -10.03
C GLN A 30 6.08 -18.90 -9.65
N TYR A 31 6.78 -19.87 -9.06
CA TYR A 31 8.20 -19.81 -8.77
C TYR A 31 8.92 -21.00 -9.40
N LEU A 32 10.20 -20.79 -9.75
CA LEU A 32 11.05 -21.83 -10.31
C LEU A 32 11.78 -22.57 -9.19
N ILE A 33 11.64 -23.89 -9.18
CA ILE A 33 12.41 -24.78 -8.31
C ILE A 33 12.78 -26.05 -9.07
N ASN A 34 14.05 -26.48 -9.00
CA ASN A 34 14.55 -27.65 -9.72
C ASN A 34 14.18 -27.67 -11.23
N SER A 35 14.22 -26.51 -11.90
CA SER A 35 13.82 -26.33 -13.30
C SER A 35 12.33 -26.61 -13.61
N GLN A 36 11.50 -26.69 -12.58
CA GLN A 36 10.05 -26.83 -12.67
C GLN A 36 9.34 -25.59 -12.12
N CYS A 37 8.22 -25.24 -12.75
CA CYS A 37 7.39 -24.14 -12.31
C CYS A 37 6.29 -24.60 -11.37
N CYS A 38 6.24 -23.97 -10.21
CA CYS A 38 5.33 -24.33 -9.14
C CYS A 38 4.51 -23.15 -8.69
N SER A 39 3.26 -23.41 -8.32
CA SER A 39 2.32 -22.38 -7.90
C SER A 39 2.75 -21.80 -6.55
N LEU A 40 2.75 -20.47 -6.43
CA LEU A 40 2.88 -19.78 -5.15
C LEU A 40 1.63 -20.01 -4.30
N CYS A 41 1.76 -19.87 -2.98
CA CYS A 41 0.62 -19.83 -2.07
C CYS A 41 -0.15 -18.53 -2.24
N GLN A 42 -1.48 -18.61 -2.09
CA GLN A 42 -2.34 -17.43 -2.17
C GLN A 42 -2.15 -16.54 -0.94
N PRO A 43 -2.49 -15.24 -1.02
CA PRO A 43 -2.62 -14.40 0.16
C PRO A 43 -3.47 -15.08 1.24
N GLY A 44 -2.97 -15.05 2.47
CA GLY A 44 -3.51 -15.72 3.65
C GLY A 44 -3.20 -17.19 3.78
N GLN A 45 -2.30 -17.71 2.96
CA GLN A 45 -1.73 -19.05 3.11
C GLN A 45 -0.21 -19.00 3.15
N LYS A 46 0.37 -19.87 3.96
CA LYS A 46 1.81 -20.16 4.02
C LYS A 46 2.15 -21.47 3.34
N LEU A 47 3.37 -21.56 2.87
CA LEU A 47 3.97 -22.76 2.30
C LEU A 47 4.24 -23.80 3.39
N VAL A 48 3.82 -25.04 3.14
CA VAL A 48 4.10 -26.19 4.02
C VAL A 48 5.03 -27.18 3.33
N SER A 49 4.76 -27.48 2.07
CA SER A 49 5.64 -28.30 1.24
C SER A 49 5.83 -27.65 -0.11
N GLU A 50 7.08 -27.61 -0.57
CA GLU A 50 7.37 -27.29 -1.95
C GLU A 50 6.83 -28.39 -2.87
N CYS A 51 6.54 -28.02 -4.11
CA CYS A 51 6.19 -28.96 -5.15
C CYS A 51 7.37 -29.91 -5.43
N THR A 52 7.07 -31.03 -6.07
CA THR A 52 8.06 -31.91 -6.70
C THR A 52 7.64 -32.21 -8.14
N GLU A 53 8.39 -33.05 -8.84
CA GLU A 53 8.01 -33.54 -10.17
C GLU A 53 6.60 -34.15 -10.21
N PHE A 54 6.14 -34.70 -9.07
CA PHE A 54 4.89 -35.44 -8.98
C PHE A 54 3.86 -34.82 -8.02
N THR A 55 4.23 -33.79 -7.27
CA THR A 55 3.34 -33.17 -6.25
C THR A 55 3.26 -31.67 -6.43
N GLU A 56 2.09 -31.11 -6.19
CA GLU A 56 1.87 -29.67 -6.22
C GLU A 56 2.37 -29.01 -4.92
N THR A 57 2.54 -27.68 -4.97
CA THR A 57 2.85 -26.89 -3.78
C THR A 57 1.72 -27.04 -2.75
N GLU A 58 2.08 -27.39 -1.51
CA GLU A 58 1.12 -27.49 -0.41
C GLU A 58 1.11 -26.20 0.41
N CYS A 59 -0.08 -25.61 0.54
CA CYS A 59 -0.29 -24.35 1.26
C CYS A 59 -1.36 -24.53 2.35
N LEU A 60 -1.13 -23.93 3.52
CA LEU A 60 -2.09 -23.92 4.63
C LEU A 60 -2.47 -22.48 5.01
N PRO A 61 -3.70 -22.24 5.50
CA PRO A 61 -4.10 -20.92 5.97
C PRO A 61 -3.22 -20.44 7.13
N CYS A 62 -3.02 -19.13 7.20
CA CYS A 62 -2.41 -18.48 8.36
C CYS A 62 -3.24 -18.72 9.62
N GLY A 63 -2.56 -18.73 10.78
CA GLY A 63 -3.21 -18.89 12.07
C GLY A 63 -4.05 -17.68 12.47
N GLU A 64 -4.71 -17.80 13.62
CA GLU A 64 -5.32 -16.63 14.25
C GLU A 64 -4.24 -15.60 14.58
N SER A 65 -4.54 -14.31 14.40
CA SER A 65 -3.60 -13.18 14.57
C SER A 65 -2.40 -13.13 13.60
N GLU A 66 -2.45 -13.87 12.48
CA GLU A 66 -1.42 -13.87 11.46
C GLU A 66 -1.96 -13.54 10.07
N PHE A 67 -1.10 -13.04 9.17
CA PHE A 67 -1.45 -12.74 7.78
C PHE A 67 -0.29 -12.89 6.79
N LEU A 68 -0.64 -13.05 5.52
CA LEU A 68 0.22 -12.88 4.35
C LEU A 68 -0.60 -12.19 3.26
N ASP A 69 -0.13 -11.06 2.74
CA ASP A 69 -0.90 -10.20 1.82
C ASP A 69 -0.60 -10.44 0.33
N THR A 70 0.43 -11.23 0.05
CA THR A 70 0.94 -11.47 -1.31
C THR A 70 0.95 -12.95 -1.69
N TRP A 71 1.10 -13.21 -3.00
CA TRP A 71 1.39 -14.55 -3.51
C TRP A 71 2.81 -14.91 -3.11
N ASN A 72 2.96 -15.93 -2.26
CA ASN A 72 4.18 -16.10 -1.48
C ASN A 72 4.68 -17.55 -1.46
N ARG A 73 5.91 -17.72 -0.96
CA ARG A 73 6.52 -19.01 -0.63
C ARG A 73 6.98 -19.05 0.83
N GLU A 74 6.37 -18.22 1.68
CA GLU A 74 6.78 -18.06 3.07
C GLU A 74 6.28 -19.25 3.89
N THR A 75 7.16 -19.82 4.72
CA THR A 75 6.80 -20.96 5.59
C THR A 75 6.17 -20.52 6.92
N ARG A 76 6.11 -19.21 7.15
CA ARG A 76 5.53 -18.56 8.33
C ARG A 76 4.72 -17.36 7.86
N CYS A 77 3.64 -17.07 8.59
CA CYS A 77 2.86 -15.87 8.35
C CYS A 77 3.40 -14.72 9.22
N HIS A 78 3.12 -13.48 8.81
CA HIS A 78 3.43 -12.29 9.60
C HIS A 78 2.42 -12.14 10.73
N GLN A 79 2.86 -11.70 11.90
CA GLN A 79 1.94 -11.40 13.00
C GLN A 79 1.22 -10.09 12.75
N HIS A 80 -0.04 -10.02 13.16
CA HIS A 80 -0.79 -8.77 13.10
C HIS A 80 -0.15 -7.69 13.97
N LYS A 81 -0.15 -6.45 13.47
CA LYS A 81 0.25 -5.28 14.26
C LYS A 81 -0.59 -5.18 15.53
N TYR A 82 0.08 -5.04 16.66
CA TYR A 82 -0.56 -4.73 17.93
C TYR A 82 -0.76 -3.22 18.07
N CYS A 83 -2.00 -2.80 18.29
CA CYS A 83 -2.31 -1.39 18.57
C CYS A 83 -2.18 -1.15 20.08
N ASP A 84 -1.04 -0.63 20.52
CA ASP A 84 -0.76 -0.37 21.94
C ASP A 84 -1.59 0.80 22.49
N PRO A 85 -2.52 0.56 23.43
CA PRO A 85 -3.32 1.63 24.03
C PRO A 85 -2.47 2.67 24.79
N ASN A 86 -1.29 2.28 25.28
CA ASN A 86 -0.38 3.20 25.98
C ASN A 86 0.24 4.24 25.04
N LEU A 87 0.25 3.96 23.74
CA LEU A 87 0.67 4.88 22.68
C LEU A 87 -0.52 5.66 22.09
N GLY A 88 -1.70 5.56 22.70
CA GLY A 88 -2.94 6.19 22.23
C GLY A 88 -3.52 5.55 20.97
N LEU A 89 -3.11 4.32 20.64
CA LEU A 89 -3.57 3.59 19.47
C LEU A 89 -4.76 2.68 19.82
N ARG A 90 -5.68 2.55 18.86
CA ARG A 90 -6.78 1.59 18.88
C ARG A 90 -6.90 0.88 17.53
N VAL A 91 -7.54 -0.28 17.53
CA VAL A 91 -7.83 -1.02 16.31
C VAL A 91 -8.90 -0.27 15.51
N GLN A 92 -8.53 0.17 14.31
CA GLN A 92 -9.48 0.72 13.34
C GLN A 92 -10.13 -0.40 12.52
N GLN A 93 -9.30 -1.33 12.04
CA GLN A 93 -9.72 -2.49 11.29
C GLN A 93 -8.97 -3.71 11.80
N LYS A 94 -9.72 -4.74 12.19
CA LYS A 94 -9.14 -6.03 12.58
C LYS A 94 -8.49 -6.69 11.36
N GLY A 95 -7.29 -7.22 11.54
CA GLY A 95 -6.60 -7.99 10.52
C GLY A 95 -7.37 -9.26 10.12
N THR A 96 -7.09 -9.73 8.91
CA THR A 96 -7.58 -11.00 8.37
C THR A 96 -6.39 -11.89 8.04
N SER A 97 -6.60 -13.11 7.56
CA SER A 97 -5.47 -13.91 7.04
C SER A 97 -4.76 -13.22 5.87
N LYS A 98 -5.41 -12.29 5.15
CA LYS A 98 -4.85 -11.63 3.96
C LYS A 98 -4.37 -10.21 4.21
N THR A 99 -4.68 -9.63 5.37
CA THR A 99 -4.45 -8.21 5.63
C THR A 99 -4.05 -7.99 7.08
N ASP A 100 -3.13 -7.06 7.30
CA ASP A 100 -2.75 -6.69 8.65
C ASP A 100 -3.87 -5.95 9.41
N THR A 101 -3.75 -5.91 10.73
CA THR A 101 -4.52 -5.02 11.59
C THR A 101 -4.08 -3.57 11.35
N THR A 102 -5.06 -2.70 11.12
CA THR A 102 -4.80 -1.26 10.97
C THR A 102 -5.13 -0.54 12.27
N CYS A 103 -4.16 0.24 12.77
CA CYS A 103 -4.30 1.05 13.98
C CYS A 103 -4.64 2.50 13.63
N THR A 104 -5.39 3.16 14.50
CA THR A 104 -5.66 4.60 14.44
C THR A 104 -5.55 5.20 15.84
N CYS A 105 -5.44 6.53 15.91
CA CYS A 105 -5.41 7.21 17.19
C CYS A 105 -6.79 7.24 17.86
N GLU A 106 -6.76 7.25 19.19
CA GLU A 106 -7.93 7.55 20.00
C GLU A 106 -8.49 8.95 19.69
N GLU A 107 -9.75 9.18 20.04
CA GLU A 107 -10.38 10.47 19.82
C GLU A 107 -9.63 11.58 20.58
N GLY A 108 -9.44 12.72 19.91
CA GLY A 108 -8.68 13.83 20.46
C GLY A 108 -7.16 13.71 20.28
N GLN A 109 -6.68 12.72 19.53
CA GLN A 109 -5.27 12.53 19.21
C GLN A 109 -5.04 12.32 17.72
N HIS A 110 -3.81 12.49 17.25
CA HIS A 110 -3.42 12.26 15.86
C HIS A 110 -2.04 11.61 15.73
N CYS A 111 -1.81 10.97 14.59
CA CYS A 111 -0.54 10.35 14.24
C CYS A 111 0.49 11.40 13.89
N THR A 112 1.72 11.23 14.37
CA THR A 112 2.87 12.09 14.01
C THR A 112 3.56 11.63 12.72
N SER A 113 3.36 10.38 12.31
CA SER A 113 3.96 9.75 11.12
C SER A 113 2.91 8.98 10.32
N GLU A 114 3.22 8.69 9.05
CA GLU A 114 2.35 7.89 8.18
C GLU A 114 2.16 6.46 8.72
N ALA A 115 3.18 5.89 9.35
CA ALA A 115 3.10 4.56 9.97
C ALA A 115 2.23 4.51 11.23
N CYS A 116 1.84 5.67 11.77
CA CYS A 116 1.05 5.85 12.99
C CYS A 116 1.50 4.90 14.13
N GLU A 117 2.75 5.06 14.55
CA GLU A 117 3.35 4.27 15.63
C GLU A 117 3.08 4.86 17.02
N SER A 118 2.75 6.14 17.09
CA SER A 118 2.41 6.85 18.31
C SER A 118 1.42 7.97 18.04
N CYS A 119 0.54 8.24 19.00
CA CYS A 119 -0.44 9.30 18.93
C CYS A 119 -0.08 10.44 19.88
N VAL A 120 -0.35 11.67 19.45
CA VAL A 120 -0.20 12.86 20.29
C VAL A 120 -1.53 13.61 20.39
N PRO A 121 -1.85 14.20 21.55
CA PRO A 121 -3.07 14.97 21.73
C PRO A 121 -3.19 16.12 20.72
N HIS A 122 -4.40 16.34 20.21
CA HIS A 122 -4.72 17.53 19.44
C HIS A 122 -4.43 18.79 20.27
N ARG A 123 -3.79 19.77 19.65
CA ARG A 123 -3.62 21.07 20.27
C ARG A 123 -4.93 21.86 20.28
N SER A 124 -5.29 22.38 21.47
CA SER A 124 -6.35 23.39 21.57
C SER A 124 -5.84 24.75 21.10
N CYS A 125 -6.61 25.42 20.25
CA CYS A 125 -6.28 26.77 19.81
C CYS A 125 -6.63 27.80 20.88
N SER A 126 -5.77 28.81 21.02
CA SER A 126 -6.02 29.95 21.91
C SER A 126 -7.26 30.74 21.45
N PRO A 127 -7.95 31.45 22.36
CA PRO A 127 -9.05 32.33 21.99
C PRO A 127 -8.66 33.30 20.85
N GLY A 128 -9.55 33.44 19.86
CA GLY A 128 -9.30 34.23 18.63
C GLY A 128 -8.69 33.43 17.47
N PHE A 129 -8.30 32.17 17.69
CA PHE A 129 -7.79 31.27 16.65
C PHE A 129 -8.76 30.08 16.46
N GLY A 130 -8.94 29.65 15.22
CA GLY A 130 -9.69 28.45 14.85
C GLY A 130 -8.78 27.37 14.29
N VAL A 131 -9.22 26.12 14.36
CA VAL A 131 -8.53 24.97 13.79
C VAL A 131 -8.70 25.01 12.27
N LYS A 132 -7.60 25.07 11.52
CA LYS A 132 -7.63 24.98 10.04
C LYS A 132 -7.24 23.59 9.54
N GLN A 133 -6.33 22.94 10.27
CA GLN A 133 -5.91 21.55 10.10
C GLN A 133 -5.53 21.03 11.50
N ILE A 134 -5.41 19.71 11.65
CA ILE A 134 -4.84 19.08 12.85
C ILE A 134 -3.55 19.81 13.23
N ASP A 135 -3.46 20.25 14.49
CA ASP A 135 -2.39 21.05 15.08
C ASP A 135 -2.09 22.43 14.47
N ILE A 136 -2.83 22.85 13.44
CA ILE A 136 -2.68 24.18 12.83
C ILE A 136 -3.82 25.10 13.26
N CYS A 137 -3.48 26.01 14.16
CA CYS A 137 -4.35 27.11 14.59
C CYS A 137 -4.12 28.35 13.74
N GLN A 138 -5.18 28.92 13.17
CA GLN A 138 -5.12 30.17 12.42
C GLN A 138 -6.05 31.22 13.03
N PRO A 139 -5.67 32.50 13.03
CA PRO A 139 -6.52 33.56 13.56
C PRO A 139 -7.79 33.65 12.71
N HIS A 140 -8.94 33.65 13.39
CA HIS A 140 -10.22 33.85 12.74
C HIS A 140 -10.49 35.36 12.68
N PHE A 141 -10.00 36.02 11.63
CA PHE A 141 -10.34 37.42 11.40
C PHE A 141 -11.73 37.49 10.78
N PRO A 142 -12.74 38.07 11.46
CA PRO A 142 -14.00 38.37 10.80
C PRO A 142 -13.71 39.30 9.62
N LYS A 143 -14.15 38.94 8.42
CA LYS A 143 -14.07 39.84 7.26
C LYS A 143 -14.99 41.03 7.53
N GLY A 144 -14.38 42.14 7.94
CA GLY A 144 -14.96 43.48 7.89
C GLY A 144 -15.46 44.03 9.23
N CYS A 145 -14.68 44.95 9.80
CA CYS A 145 -15.24 46.23 10.17
C CYS A 145 -14.63 47.25 9.21
N GLY A 146 -15.36 47.59 8.14
CA GLY A 146 -15.05 48.79 7.37
C GLY A 146 -15.22 49.98 8.32
N LEU A 147 -14.12 50.61 8.68
CA LEU A 147 -14.16 51.93 9.31
C LEU A 147 -14.75 52.88 8.27
N ASN A 148 -16.04 53.21 8.40
CA ASN A 148 -16.57 54.36 7.68
C ASN A 148 -15.87 55.60 8.28
N PRO A 149 -15.15 56.40 7.49
CA PRO A 149 -14.69 57.70 7.96
C PRO A 149 -15.93 58.54 8.28
N VAL A 150 -16.01 59.03 9.51
CA VAL A 150 -17.01 60.01 9.92
C VAL A 150 -16.73 61.28 9.12
N MET A 151 -17.71 61.69 8.32
CA MET A 151 -17.72 62.95 7.55
C MET A 151 -17.55 64.17 8.46
#